data_AF-Q4BW62-F1
#
_entry.id   AF-Q4BW62-F1
#
_cell.length_a   1.000
_cell.length_b   1.000
_cell.length_c   1.000
_cell.angle_alpha   90.00
_cell.angle_beta   90.00
_cell.angle_gamma   90.00
#
_symmetry.space_group_name_H-M   'P 1'
#
loop_
_entity.id
_entity.type
_entity.pdbx_description
1 polymer ?
#
loop_
_entity_poly.entity_id
_entity_poly.type
_entity_poly.pdbx_seq_one_letter_code
_entity_poly.pdbx_strand_id
1 'polypeptide(L)'
;MGREFVEAKDTAKLQTLLDDNEGSAFIPDVNRTTKISEVRGLEALNVLSLVNENREFMATDEDLISRAKMAIHNTSQIKTIFGISVCQPTANPNTGEMTLPTIKVARQQLNLIGYDLKRSERRMIDGKRQHIYKLVDLLPPQTRQEIFDHWLTKDREYSMVKSESIDLARENNQVARQTVYNKSTPGAFEAVPLPKVGMEVINLATSGIGKIISVSQKLSEVLVKFADLVIPYKLSSFWDEVELAF
;
A
#
# COMPACT_ATOMS: atom_id res chain seq x y z
N MET A 1 -0.11 -15.16 6.07
CA MET A 1 1.22 -14.83 6.66
C MET A 1 1.67 -13.50 6.09
N GLY A 2 2.44 -12.70 6.84
CA GLY A 2 3.05 -11.46 6.34
C GLY A 2 2.11 -10.25 6.19
N ARG A 3 0.87 -10.34 6.68
CA ARG A 3 -0.12 -9.26 6.62
C ARG A 3 0.36 -8.02 7.38
N GLU A 4 1.03 -8.27 8.49
CA GLU A 4 1.63 -7.29 9.38
C GLU A 4 2.68 -6.40 8.69
N PHE A 5 3.27 -6.84 7.57
CA PHE A 5 4.26 -6.06 6.81
C PHE A 5 3.66 -5.30 5.62
N VAL A 6 2.46 -5.66 5.16
CA VAL A 6 1.85 -5.08 3.94
C VAL A 6 1.61 -3.59 4.09
N GLU A 7 1.00 -3.16 5.19
CA GLU A 7 0.68 -1.75 5.42
C GLU A 7 1.95 -0.90 5.47
N ALA A 8 2.97 -1.34 6.22
CA ALA A 8 4.23 -0.63 6.32
C ALA A 8 4.96 -0.48 4.98
N LYS A 9 4.92 -1.51 4.12
CA LYS A 9 5.53 -1.50 2.78
C LYS A 9 4.75 -0.60 1.82
N ASP A 10 3.42 -0.64 1.88
CA ASP A 10 2.56 0.21 1.06
C ASP A 10 2.69 1.68 1.45
N THR A 11 2.74 2.00 2.74
CA THR A 11 3.01 3.37 3.20
C THR A 11 4.36 3.89 2.71
N ALA A 12 5.42 3.06 2.77
CA ALA A 12 6.73 3.46 2.27
C ALA A 12 6.72 3.75 0.77
N LYS A 13 6.08 2.89 -0.04
CA LYS A 13 5.95 3.10 -1.48
C LYS A 13 5.07 4.30 -1.84
N LEU A 14 3.98 4.51 -1.10
CA LEU A 14 3.13 5.68 -1.25
C LEU A 14 3.89 6.96 -0.97
N GLN A 15 4.72 6.98 0.08
CA GLN A 15 5.56 8.13 0.39
C GLN A 15 6.52 8.44 -0.76
N THR A 16 7.23 7.42 -1.28
CA THR A 16 8.11 7.61 -2.45
C THR A 16 7.34 8.15 -3.66
N LEU A 17 6.15 7.60 -3.93
CA LEU A 17 5.33 8.05 -5.05
C LEU A 17 4.84 9.49 -4.89
N LEU A 18 4.55 9.92 -3.66
CA LEU A 18 4.21 11.31 -3.35
C LEU A 18 5.43 12.23 -3.48
N ASP A 19 6.60 11.80 -2.99
CA ASP A 19 7.85 12.56 -3.07
C ASP A 19 8.25 12.80 -4.54
N ASP A 20 8.12 11.77 -5.39
CA ASP A 20 8.46 11.83 -6.82
C ASP A 20 7.49 12.69 -7.64
N ASN A 21 6.27 12.96 -7.14
CA ASN A 21 5.19 13.63 -7.88
C ASN A 21 4.68 14.90 -7.18
N GLU A 22 5.56 15.63 -6.48
CA GLU A 22 5.25 16.89 -5.78
C GLU A 22 4.04 16.81 -4.83
N GLY A 23 3.84 15.68 -4.17
CA GLY A 23 2.74 15.45 -3.22
C GLY A 23 1.41 15.05 -3.87
N SER A 24 1.41 14.73 -5.17
CA SER A 24 0.25 14.19 -5.88
C SER A 24 0.45 12.72 -6.21
N ALA A 25 -0.63 11.93 -6.24
CA ALA A 25 -0.58 10.52 -6.58
C ALA A 25 -1.73 10.16 -7.51
N PHE A 26 -1.40 9.60 -8.68
CA PHE A 26 -2.41 9.11 -9.62
C PHE A 26 -2.92 7.74 -9.18
N ILE A 27 -4.25 7.57 -9.07
CA ILE A 27 -4.89 6.37 -8.49
C ILE A 27 -4.44 5.06 -9.19
N PRO A 28 -4.34 4.99 -10.53
CA PRO A 28 -3.77 3.81 -11.19
C PRO A 28 -2.35 3.45 -10.75
N ASP A 29 -1.49 4.44 -10.47
CA ASP A 29 -0.12 4.18 -10.03
C ASP A 29 -0.09 3.77 -8.55
N VAL A 30 -0.97 4.34 -7.73
CA VAL A 30 -1.20 3.88 -6.35
C VAL A 30 -1.65 2.43 -6.32
N ASN A 31 -2.62 2.04 -7.17
CA ASN A 31 -3.11 0.67 -7.23
C ASN A 31 -2.06 -0.31 -7.76
N ARG A 32 -1.15 0.14 -8.64
CA ARG A 32 -0.03 -0.68 -9.12
C ARG A 32 1.07 -0.85 -8.07
N THR A 33 1.29 0.15 -7.22
CA THR A 33 2.39 0.16 -6.25
C THR A 33 2.03 -0.48 -4.93
N THR A 34 0.79 -0.31 -4.47
CA THR A 34 0.26 -0.85 -3.21
C THR A 34 -0.33 -2.25 -3.38
N LYS A 35 -0.22 -3.09 -2.35
CA LYS A 35 -0.72 -4.48 -2.33
C LYS A 35 -1.92 -4.68 -1.42
N ILE A 36 -2.23 -3.72 -0.55
CA ILE A 36 -3.36 -3.79 0.36
C ILE A 36 -4.69 -3.92 -0.40
N SER A 37 -4.86 -3.18 -1.50
CA SER A 37 -6.06 -3.25 -2.34
C SER A 37 -6.25 -4.63 -2.96
N GLU A 38 -5.17 -5.25 -3.45
CA GLU A 38 -5.20 -6.62 -3.98
C GLU A 38 -5.57 -7.63 -2.87
N VAL A 39 -4.94 -7.54 -1.70
CA VAL A 39 -5.22 -8.43 -0.55
C VAL A 39 -6.68 -8.30 -0.11
N ARG A 40 -7.17 -7.08 0.10
CA ARG A 40 -8.57 -6.82 0.47
C ARG A 40 -9.55 -7.28 -0.61
N GLY A 41 -9.20 -7.10 -1.88
CA GLY A 41 -9.98 -7.62 -3.00
C GLY A 41 -10.09 -9.14 -2.97
N LEU A 42 -8.99 -9.86 -2.69
CA LEU A 42 -8.98 -11.33 -2.61
C LEU A 42 -9.82 -11.83 -1.42
N GLU A 43 -9.77 -11.10 -0.28
CA GLU A 43 -10.63 -11.34 0.88
C GLU A 43 -12.11 -11.14 0.53
N ALA A 44 -12.46 -10.03 -0.13
CA ALA A 44 -13.84 -9.72 -0.53
C ALA A 44 -14.40 -10.72 -1.56
N LEU A 45 -13.56 -11.17 -2.50
CA LEU A 45 -13.91 -12.25 -3.42
C LEU A 45 -13.92 -13.63 -2.74
N ASN A 46 -13.47 -13.75 -1.49
CA ASN A 46 -13.32 -15.00 -0.75
C ASN A 46 -12.63 -16.10 -1.60
N VAL A 47 -11.51 -15.76 -2.24
CA VAL A 47 -10.82 -16.68 -3.18
C VAL A 47 -10.30 -17.92 -2.46
N LEU A 48 -9.89 -17.81 -1.20
CA LEU A 48 -9.37 -18.93 -0.42
C LEU A 48 -10.39 -20.06 -0.24
N SER A 49 -11.70 -19.77 -0.26
CA SER A 49 -12.72 -20.83 -0.22
C SER A 49 -12.70 -21.79 -1.44
N LEU A 50 -12.04 -21.39 -2.54
CA LEU A 50 -11.82 -22.24 -3.71
C LEU A 50 -10.58 -23.13 -3.57
N VAL A 51 -9.70 -22.88 -2.60
CA VAL A 51 -8.49 -23.67 -2.37
C VAL A 51 -8.87 -24.89 -1.53
N ASN A 52 -9.41 -25.90 -2.19
CA ASN A 52 -9.75 -27.19 -1.59
C ASN A 52 -9.35 -28.34 -2.53
N GLU A 53 -8.31 -29.08 -2.15
CA GLU A 53 -7.75 -30.20 -2.94
C GLU A 53 -8.70 -31.40 -3.05
N ASN A 54 -9.59 -31.56 -2.07
CA ASN A 54 -10.54 -32.67 -2.03
C ASN A 54 -11.85 -32.36 -2.76
N ARG A 55 -12.05 -31.12 -3.18
CA ARG A 55 -13.29 -30.69 -3.84
C ARG A 55 -13.26 -30.99 -5.34
N GLU A 56 -14.32 -31.62 -5.80
CA GLU A 56 -14.68 -31.66 -7.22
C GLU A 56 -15.54 -30.42 -7.55
N PHE A 57 -15.13 -29.68 -8.58
CA PHE A 57 -15.82 -28.47 -9.02
C PHE A 57 -16.61 -28.75 -10.29
N MET A 58 -17.86 -28.28 -10.33
CA MET A 58 -18.73 -28.39 -11.50
C MET A 58 -19.30 -27.02 -11.86
N ALA A 59 -19.58 -26.81 -13.15
CA ALA A 59 -20.08 -25.51 -13.63
C ALA A 59 -21.46 -25.16 -13.04
N THR A 60 -22.19 -26.16 -12.57
CA THR A 60 -23.53 -26.11 -11.97
C THR A 60 -23.52 -25.87 -10.47
N ASP A 61 -22.35 -25.89 -9.82
CA ASP A 61 -22.24 -25.64 -8.38
C ASP A 61 -22.82 -24.24 -8.03
N GLU A 62 -23.73 -24.20 -7.05
CA GLU A 62 -24.45 -22.97 -6.69
C GLU A 62 -23.53 -21.85 -6.21
N ASP A 63 -22.48 -22.19 -5.45
CA ASP A 63 -21.49 -21.24 -4.97
C ASP A 63 -20.70 -20.62 -6.12
N LEU A 64 -20.35 -21.40 -7.16
CA LEU A 64 -19.67 -20.91 -8.35
C LEU A 64 -20.57 -20.04 -9.22
N ILE A 65 -21.87 -20.35 -9.28
CA ILE A 65 -22.87 -19.51 -9.95
C ILE A 65 -22.98 -18.16 -9.25
N SER A 66 -23.13 -18.15 -7.93
CA SER A 66 -23.20 -16.93 -7.11
C SER A 66 -21.94 -16.07 -7.27
N ARG A 67 -20.77 -16.71 -7.14
CA ARG A 67 -19.45 -16.09 -7.35
C ARG A 67 -19.32 -15.44 -8.72
N ALA A 68 -19.74 -16.14 -9.78
CA ALA A 68 -19.64 -15.62 -11.13
C ALA A 68 -20.56 -14.40 -11.35
N LYS A 69 -21.80 -14.44 -10.85
CA LYS A 69 -22.71 -13.28 -10.90
C LYS A 69 -22.11 -12.07 -10.18
N MET A 70 -21.56 -12.26 -8.99
CA MET A 70 -20.92 -11.19 -8.22
C MET A 70 -19.71 -10.63 -8.96
N ALA A 71 -18.84 -11.48 -9.52
CA ALA A 71 -17.67 -11.02 -10.25
C ALA A 71 -18.04 -10.23 -11.51
N ILE A 72 -19.04 -10.70 -12.27
CA ILE A 72 -19.53 -10.01 -13.47
C ILE A 72 -20.09 -8.64 -13.10
N HIS A 73 -20.90 -8.55 -12.03
CA HIS A 73 -21.45 -7.29 -11.54
C HIS A 73 -20.35 -6.27 -11.16
N ASN A 74 -19.23 -6.73 -10.61
CA ASN A 74 -18.12 -5.90 -10.13
C ASN A 74 -16.92 -5.87 -11.11
N THR A 75 -17.16 -6.06 -12.41
CA THR A 75 -16.08 -6.18 -13.42
C THR A 75 -15.15 -4.96 -13.42
N SER A 76 -15.68 -3.75 -13.26
CA SER A 76 -14.88 -2.51 -13.26
C SER A 76 -13.89 -2.49 -12.10
N GLN A 77 -14.38 -2.76 -10.89
CA GLN A 77 -13.58 -2.79 -9.67
C GLN A 77 -12.52 -3.89 -9.73
N ILE A 78 -12.88 -5.08 -10.21
CA ILE A 78 -11.95 -6.20 -10.40
C ILE A 78 -10.84 -5.82 -11.39
N LYS A 79 -11.17 -5.14 -12.48
CA LYS A 79 -10.19 -4.66 -13.45
C LYS A 79 -9.27 -3.60 -12.84
N THR A 80 -9.80 -2.69 -12.03
CA THR A 80 -9.01 -1.65 -11.36
C THR A 80 -8.02 -2.23 -10.35
N ILE A 81 -8.45 -3.21 -9.55
CA ILE A 81 -7.64 -3.79 -8.47
C ILE A 81 -6.63 -4.81 -9.00
N PHE A 82 -7.08 -5.73 -9.88
CA PHE A 82 -6.28 -6.88 -10.28
C PHE A 82 -5.73 -6.79 -11.71
N GLY A 83 -6.13 -5.78 -12.48
CA GLY A 83 -5.73 -5.64 -13.88
C GLY A 83 -6.34 -6.69 -14.82
N ILE A 84 -7.31 -7.49 -14.37
CA ILE A 84 -7.94 -8.56 -15.15
C ILE A 84 -9.37 -8.22 -15.57
N SER A 85 -9.74 -8.63 -16.78
CA SER A 85 -11.13 -8.55 -17.26
C SER A 85 -11.89 -9.84 -16.90
N VAL A 86 -13.02 -9.71 -16.21
CA VAL A 86 -13.89 -10.85 -15.87
C VAL A 86 -14.53 -11.43 -17.13
N CYS A 87 -14.53 -12.75 -17.25
CA CYS A 87 -15.20 -13.45 -18.36
C CYS A 87 -16.71 -13.17 -18.34
N GLN A 88 -17.25 -12.73 -19.49
CA GLN A 88 -18.66 -12.36 -19.61
C GLN A 88 -19.54 -13.55 -20.02
N PRO A 89 -20.83 -13.53 -19.67
CA PRO A 89 -21.81 -14.49 -20.16
C PRO A 89 -21.83 -14.56 -21.69
N THR A 90 -22.05 -15.75 -22.22
CA THR A 90 -22.11 -15.99 -23.66
C THR A 90 -23.44 -16.63 -24.04
N ALA A 91 -24.09 -16.08 -25.06
CA ALA A 91 -25.32 -16.65 -25.59
C ALA A 91 -24.99 -17.87 -26.45
N ASN A 92 -25.78 -18.94 -26.31
CA ASN A 92 -25.75 -20.04 -27.25
C ASN A 92 -26.35 -19.56 -28.59
N PRO A 93 -25.61 -19.62 -29.71
CA PRO A 93 -26.10 -19.10 -31.00
C PRO A 93 -27.33 -19.85 -31.53
N ASN A 94 -27.56 -21.09 -31.11
CA ASN A 94 -28.67 -21.92 -31.60
C ASN A 94 -29.92 -21.80 -30.72
N THR A 95 -29.76 -21.59 -29.41
CA THR A 95 -30.90 -21.57 -28.46
C THR A 95 -31.17 -20.19 -27.87
N GLY A 96 -30.25 -19.23 -28.02
CA GLY A 96 -30.30 -17.92 -27.37
C GLY A 96 -30.08 -17.96 -25.85
N GLU A 97 -29.91 -19.14 -25.26
CA GLU A 97 -29.76 -19.31 -23.82
C GLU A 97 -28.42 -18.75 -23.34
N MET A 98 -28.46 -18.00 -22.23
CA MET A 98 -27.28 -17.36 -21.67
C MET A 98 -26.51 -18.33 -20.78
N THR A 99 -25.26 -18.61 -21.13
CA THR A 99 -24.37 -19.47 -20.32
C THR A 99 -23.49 -18.61 -19.41
N LEU A 100 -23.55 -18.90 -18.11
CA LEU A 100 -22.72 -18.24 -17.10
C LEU A 100 -21.32 -18.89 -17.06
N PRO A 101 -20.22 -18.13 -17.12
CA PRO A 101 -18.87 -18.65 -17.23
C PRO A 101 -18.27 -19.06 -15.86
N THR A 102 -19.00 -19.85 -15.07
CA THR A 102 -18.70 -20.15 -13.66
C THR A 102 -17.28 -20.68 -13.43
N ILE A 103 -16.90 -21.76 -14.13
CA ILE A 103 -15.56 -22.34 -14.05
C ILE A 103 -14.49 -21.35 -14.54
N LYS A 104 -14.74 -20.59 -15.61
CA LYS A 104 -13.76 -19.62 -16.12
C LYS A 104 -13.49 -18.51 -15.11
N VAL A 105 -14.54 -17.98 -14.47
CA VAL A 105 -14.39 -16.96 -13.42
C VAL A 105 -13.64 -17.52 -12.22
N ALA A 106 -13.97 -18.73 -11.76
CA ALA A 106 -13.25 -19.38 -10.66
C ALA A 106 -11.76 -19.56 -10.97
N ARG A 107 -11.43 -19.98 -12.20
CA ARG A 107 -10.04 -20.07 -12.68
C ARG A 107 -9.34 -18.72 -12.71
N GLN A 108 -9.99 -17.67 -13.21
CA GLN A 108 -9.43 -16.31 -13.22
C GLN A 108 -9.06 -15.85 -11.80
N GLN A 109 -9.90 -16.17 -10.81
CA GLN A 109 -9.64 -15.82 -9.41
C GLN A 109 -8.53 -16.68 -8.77
N LEU A 110 -8.53 -18.00 -9.01
CA LEU A 110 -7.49 -18.90 -8.52
C LEU A 110 -6.11 -18.57 -9.10
N ASN A 111 -6.05 -18.16 -10.37
CA ASN A 111 -4.80 -17.76 -11.02
C ASN A 111 -4.13 -16.57 -10.33
N LEU A 112 -4.89 -15.70 -9.64
CA LEU A 112 -4.34 -14.58 -8.87
C LEU A 112 -3.47 -15.04 -7.68
N ILE A 113 -3.68 -16.27 -7.21
CA ILE A 113 -2.97 -16.86 -6.06
C ILE A 113 -2.18 -18.12 -6.42
N GLY A 114 -1.89 -18.29 -7.71
CA GLY A 114 -1.03 -19.38 -8.22
C GLY A 114 -1.71 -20.75 -8.24
N TYR A 115 -3.03 -20.83 -8.32
CA TYR A 115 -3.77 -22.07 -8.51
C TYR A 115 -4.55 -22.05 -9.83
N ASP A 116 -4.93 -23.21 -10.35
CA ASP A 116 -5.86 -23.34 -11.48
C ASP A 116 -6.87 -24.46 -11.23
N LEU A 117 -7.92 -24.53 -12.04
CA LEU A 117 -8.82 -25.68 -12.14
C LEU A 117 -8.56 -26.42 -13.44
N LYS A 118 -8.10 -27.67 -13.34
CA LYS A 118 -7.96 -28.55 -14.51
C LYS A 118 -9.10 -29.54 -14.59
N ARG A 119 -9.51 -29.81 -15.83
CA ARG A 119 -10.52 -30.84 -16.10
C ARG A 119 -9.93 -32.20 -15.73
N SER A 120 -10.61 -32.90 -14.83
CA SER A 120 -10.22 -34.24 -14.38
C SER A 120 -10.94 -35.30 -15.20
N GLU A 121 -12.27 -35.22 -15.28
CA GLU A 121 -13.07 -36.26 -15.92
C GLU A 121 -14.43 -35.73 -16.44
N ARG A 122 -15.23 -36.66 -16.97
CA ARG A 122 -16.64 -36.45 -17.32
C ARG A 122 -17.49 -37.48 -16.62
N ARG A 123 -18.56 -37.05 -15.95
CA ARG A 123 -19.50 -37.92 -15.24
C ARG A 123 -20.93 -37.61 -15.66
N MET A 124 -21.78 -38.65 -15.68
CA MET A 124 -23.23 -38.46 -15.79
C MET A 124 -23.77 -38.09 -14.41
N ILE A 125 -24.37 -36.90 -14.29
CA ILE A 125 -24.97 -36.38 -13.06
C ILE A 125 -26.31 -35.79 -13.47
N ASP A 126 -27.39 -36.24 -12.82
CA ASP A 126 -28.78 -35.83 -13.11
C ASP A 126 -29.16 -35.98 -14.58
N GLY A 127 -28.76 -37.10 -15.19
CA GLY A 127 -29.07 -37.39 -16.60
C GLY A 127 -28.32 -36.53 -17.62
N LYS A 128 -27.39 -35.65 -17.18
CA LYS A 128 -26.57 -34.82 -18.05
C LYS A 128 -25.09 -35.14 -17.89
N ARG A 129 -24.34 -35.12 -18.99
CA ARG A 129 -22.87 -35.26 -18.96
C ARG A 129 -22.26 -33.95 -18.47
N GLN A 130 -21.61 -33.98 -17.32
CA GLN A 130 -20.94 -32.83 -16.72
C GLN A 130 -19.42 -33.03 -16.69
N HIS A 131 -18.70 -31.93 -16.80
CA HIS A 131 -17.26 -31.91 -16.62
C HIS A 131 -16.92 -31.67 -15.16
N ILE A 132 -16.02 -32.49 -14.63
CA ILE A 132 -15.49 -32.34 -13.29
C ILE A 132 -14.11 -31.71 -13.37
N TYR A 133 -13.90 -30.68 -12.55
CA TYR A 133 -12.66 -29.95 -12.43
C TYR A 133 -12.06 -30.16 -11.05
N LYS A 134 -10.73 -30.22 -10.96
CA LYS A 134 -9.98 -30.33 -9.71
C LYS A 134 -8.97 -29.19 -9.59
N LEU A 135 -8.73 -28.77 -8.36
CA LEU A 135 -7.71 -27.79 -8.03
C LEU A 135 -6.33 -28.33 -8.39
N VAL A 136 -5.51 -27.47 -8.97
CA VAL A 136 -4.10 -27.74 -9.28
C VAL A 136 -3.27 -26.57 -8.78
N ASP A 137 -2.26 -26.85 -7.97
CA ASP A 137 -1.23 -25.87 -7.65
C ASP A 137 -0.36 -25.64 -8.90
N LEU A 138 -0.21 -24.38 -9.31
CA LEU A 138 0.65 -24.01 -10.43
C LEU A 138 2.12 -23.92 -10.00
N LEU A 139 2.39 -23.87 -8.70
CA LEU A 139 3.73 -23.90 -8.15
C LEU A 139 4.18 -25.36 -7.93
N PRO A 140 5.48 -25.66 -8.12
CA PRO A 140 6.03 -26.96 -7.73
C PRO A 140 5.80 -27.27 -6.24
N PRO A 141 5.58 -28.55 -5.85
CA PRO A 141 5.12 -28.95 -4.51
C PRO A 141 5.96 -28.47 -3.31
N GLN A 142 7.24 -28.15 -3.52
CA GLN A 142 8.16 -27.72 -2.46
C GLN A 142 8.41 -26.22 -2.45
N THR A 143 7.88 -25.46 -3.42
CA THR A 143 8.31 -24.07 -3.64
C THR A 143 7.45 -23.03 -2.95
N ARG A 144 6.15 -23.27 -2.76
CA ARG A 144 5.24 -22.23 -2.24
C ARG A 144 5.60 -21.80 -0.83
N GLN A 145 5.80 -22.76 0.07
CA GLN A 145 6.17 -22.48 1.46
C GLN A 145 7.57 -21.85 1.54
N GLU A 146 8.54 -22.38 0.79
CA GLU A 146 9.89 -21.82 0.72
C GLU A 146 9.90 -20.37 0.22
N ILE A 147 9.13 -20.06 -0.83
CA ILE A 147 8.97 -18.70 -1.34
C ILE A 147 8.38 -17.80 -0.25
N PHE A 148 7.32 -18.25 0.43
CA PHE A 148 6.69 -17.47 1.49
C PHE A 148 7.62 -17.25 2.68
N ASP A 149 8.35 -18.27 3.11
CA ASP A 149 9.30 -18.17 4.22
C ASP A 149 10.48 -17.25 3.87
N HIS A 150 10.97 -17.31 2.63
CA HIS A 150 11.99 -16.40 2.13
C HIS A 150 11.52 -14.93 2.17
N TRP A 151 10.33 -14.65 1.63
CA TRP A 151 9.77 -13.30 1.63
C TRP A 151 9.46 -12.80 3.05
N LEU A 152 8.95 -13.68 3.92
CA LEU A 152 8.67 -13.34 5.31
C LEU A 152 9.96 -13.04 6.08
N THR A 153 11.03 -13.79 5.83
CA THR A 153 12.35 -13.54 6.40
C THR A 153 12.88 -12.18 5.95
N LYS A 154 12.79 -11.89 4.64
CA LYS A 154 13.18 -10.59 4.08
C LYS A 154 12.39 -9.44 4.68
N ASP A 155 11.08 -9.62 4.87
CA ASP A 155 10.23 -8.59 5.48
C ASP A 155 10.58 -8.35 6.95
N ARG A 156 10.89 -9.41 7.71
CA ARG A 156 11.40 -9.30 9.09
C ARG A 156 12.74 -8.57 9.15
N GLU A 157 13.69 -8.93 8.29
CA GLU A 157 14.99 -8.25 8.17
C GLU A 157 14.80 -6.76 7.89
N TYR A 158 13.94 -6.41 6.92
CA TYR A 158 13.68 -5.02 6.56
C TYR A 158 13.03 -4.22 7.70
N SER A 159 12.11 -4.84 8.44
CA SER A 159 11.52 -4.23 9.64
C SER A 159 12.54 -4.01 10.76
N MET A 160 13.44 -4.98 10.99
CA MET A 160 14.51 -4.87 11.99
C MET A 160 15.51 -3.75 11.62
N VAL A 161 15.93 -3.68 10.35
CA VAL A 161 16.80 -2.61 9.86
C VAL A 161 16.14 -1.25 10.03
N LYS A 162 14.82 -1.14 9.81
CA LYS A 162 14.09 0.13 10.00
C LYS A 162 14.01 0.54 11.47
N SER A 163 13.83 -0.39 12.40
CA SER A 163 13.90 -0.09 13.84
C SER A 163 15.32 0.31 14.27
N GLU A 164 16.35 -0.43 13.84
CA GLU A 164 17.74 -0.12 14.14
C GLU A 164 18.18 1.21 13.51
N SER A 165 17.71 1.54 12.31
CA SER A 165 17.98 2.84 11.67
C SER A 165 17.32 3.99 12.42
N ILE A 166 16.12 3.79 12.98
CA ILE A 166 15.44 4.78 13.83
C ILE A 166 16.19 4.94 15.15
N ASP A 167 16.67 3.83 15.74
CA ASP A 167 17.40 3.85 17.00
C ASP A 167 18.81 4.44 16.83
N LEU A 168 19.54 4.10 15.76
CA LEU A 168 20.80 4.74 15.36
C LEU A 168 20.63 6.22 15.02
N ALA A 169 19.52 6.61 14.36
CA ALA A 169 19.22 8.02 14.11
C ALA A 169 18.93 8.77 15.43
N ARG A 170 18.31 8.12 16.42
CA ARG A 170 18.10 8.66 17.76
C ARG A 170 19.40 8.74 18.56
N GLU A 171 20.25 7.73 18.49
CA GLU A 171 21.56 7.68 19.14
C GLU A 171 22.51 8.73 18.54
N ASN A 172 22.59 8.82 17.21
CA ASN A 172 23.37 9.86 16.53
C ASN A 172 22.84 11.26 16.85
N ASN A 173 21.53 11.44 17.05
CA ASN A 173 20.99 12.71 17.53
C ASN A 173 21.38 12.99 19.00
N GLN A 174 21.42 11.97 19.87
CA GLN A 174 21.85 12.11 21.26
C GLN A 174 23.36 12.37 21.37
N VAL A 175 24.19 11.70 20.57
CA VAL A 175 25.65 11.91 20.49
C VAL A 175 25.96 13.26 19.83
N ALA A 176 25.21 13.68 18.81
CA ALA A 176 25.31 15.04 18.26
C ALA A 176 24.93 16.09 19.31
N ARG A 177 23.87 15.85 20.10
CA ARG A 177 23.51 16.73 21.23
C ARG A 177 24.62 16.76 22.29
N GLN A 178 25.25 15.64 22.63
CA GLN A 178 26.35 15.59 23.62
C GLN A 178 27.66 16.23 23.11
N THR A 179 27.99 16.10 21.82
CA THR A 179 29.19 16.73 21.23
C THR A 179 29.05 18.25 21.06
N VAL A 180 27.81 18.76 20.94
CA VAL A 180 27.52 20.20 20.95
C VAL A 180 27.74 20.83 22.34
N TYR A 181 27.57 20.08 23.44
CA TYR A 181 27.81 20.59 24.80
C TYR A 181 29.29 20.63 25.23
N ASN A 182 30.23 20.09 24.43
CA ASN A 182 31.63 19.91 24.87
C ASN A 182 32.68 20.72 24.09
N LYS A 183 32.28 21.71 23.27
CA LYS A 183 33.20 22.68 22.69
C LYS A 183 32.83 24.10 23.10
N SER A 184 33.27 24.48 24.30
CA SER A 184 33.51 25.89 24.63
C SER A 184 34.77 26.34 23.89
N THR A 185 34.66 27.35 23.01
CA THR A 185 35.67 28.39 22.65
C THR A 185 35.40 28.93 21.22
N PRO A 186 35.55 30.25 20.98
CA PRO A 186 34.65 31.01 20.11
C PRO A 186 35.21 31.29 18.71
N GLY A 187 34.30 31.61 17.80
CA GLY A 187 34.56 32.37 16.58
C GLY A 187 34.65 31.54 15.30
N ALA A 188 33.60 31.62 14.48
CA ALA A 188 33.67 31.76 13.02
C ALA A 188 32.26 31.69 12.41
N PHE A 189 31.82 32.83 11.86
CA PHE A 189 30.77 33.02 10.86
C PHE A 189 29.49 32.17 10.97
N GLU A 190 28.46 32.79 11.55
CA GLU A 190 27.07 32.29 11.58
C GLU A 190 26.54 32.06 10.16
N ALA A 191 26.38 30.80 9.80
CA ALA A 191 25.43 30.42 8.76
C ALA A 191 24.02 30.54 9.37
N VAL A 192 23.26 31.55 8.93
CA VAL A 192 21.87 31.74 9.35
C VAL A 192 21.09 30.42 9.15
N PRO A 193 20.55 29.80 10.22
CA PRO A 193 19.90 28.50 10.12
C PRO A 193 18.62 28.61 9.29
N LEU A 194 18.33 27.61 8.43
CA LEU A 194 17.05 27.57 7.73
C LEU A 194 15.90 27.36 8.73
N PRO A 195 14.77 28.08 8.60
CA PRO A 195 13.63 27.91 9.50
C PRO A 195 13.06 26.50 9.35
N LYS A 196 12.77 25.84 10.50
CA LYS A 196 12.19 24.50 10.56
C LYS A 196 10.95 24.48 11.43
N VAL A 197 9.96 23.69 11.03
CA VAL A 197 8.75 23.46 11.82
C VAL A 197 9.14 22.93 13.19
N GLY A 198 8.54 23.54 14.23
CA GLY A 198 8.79 23.21 15.62
C GLY A 198 9.82 24.09 16.33
N MET A 199 10.59 24.92 15.62
CA MET A 199 11.49 25.90 16.24
C MET A 199 10.71 26.97 16.99
N GLU A 200 11.21 27.34 18.16
CA GLU A 200 10.71 28.47 18.94
C GLU A 200 11.47 29.73 18.52
N VAL A 201 10.73 30.80 18.28
CA VAL A 201 11.25 32.08 17.79
C VAL A 201 10.67 33.22 18.61
N ILE A 202 11.44 34.28 18.75
CA ILE A 202 11.03 35.52 19.42
C ILE A 202 10.79 36.55 18.33
N ASN A 203 9.62 37.17 18.33
CA ASN A 203 9.34 38.31 17.46
C ASN A 203 10.11 39.54 17.98
N LEU A 204 10.95 40.14 17.13
CA LEU A 204 11.82 41.24 17.54
C LEU A 204 11.04 42.52 17.89
N ALA A 205 9.87 42.74 17.28
CA ALA A 205 9.06 43.93 17.51
C ALA A 205 8.20 43.84 18.79
N THR A 206 7.74 42.64 19.14
CA THR A 206 6.81 42.43 20.26
C THR A 206 7.40 41.66 21.43
N SER A 207 8.62 41.11 21.29
CA SER A 207 9.25 40.17 22.23
C SER A 207 8.38 38.94 22.57
N GLY A 208 7.39 38.63 21.72
CA GLY A 208 6.52 37.47 21.90
C GLY A 208 7.21 36.18 21.45
N ILE A 209 7.08 35.11 22.24
CA ILE A 209 7.56 33.78 21.88
C ILE A 209 6.51 33.08 21.02
N GLY A 210 6.94 32.57 19.87
CA GLY A 210 6.10 31.85 18.92
C GLY A 210 6.78 30.58 18.44
N LYS A 211 6.00 29.72 17.79
CA LYS A 211 6.49 28.44 17.25
C LYS A 211 6.23 28.36 15.75
N ILE A 212 7.26 27.98 14.99
CA ILE A 212 7.11 27.74 13.56
C ILE A 212 6.20 26.53 13.36
N ILE A 213 5.08 26.72 12.68
CA ILE A 213 4.10 25.65 12.42
C ILE A 213 4.12 25.16 10.96
N SER A 214 4.62 25.98 10.04
CA SER A 214 4.74 25.61 8.63
C SER A 214 5.87 26.38 7.94
N VAL A 215 6.56 25.74 7.01
CA VAL A 215 7.55 26.34 6.12
C VAL A 215 7.27 25.86 4.71
N SER A 216 6.96 26.78 3.80
CA SER A 216 6.66 26.47 2.40
C SER A 216 7.67 27.17 1.49
N GLN A 217 8.56 26.40 0.87
CA GLN A 217 9.49 26.93 -0.14
C GLN A 217 8.74 27.34 -1.43
N LYS A 218 7.68 26.60 -1.79
CA LYS A 218 6.85 26.88 -2.98
C LYS A 218 6.10 28.21 -2.87
N LEU A 219 5.65 28.55 -1.66
CA LEU A 219 4.99 29.83 -1.38
C LEU A 219 5.96 30.91 -0.87
N SER A 220 7.24 30.54 -0.65
CA SER A 220 8.25 31.41 -0.03
C SER A 220 7.77 32.03 1.28
N GLU A 221 7.16 31.21 2.14
CA GLU A 221 6.45 31.65 3.35
C GLU A 221 6.76 30.75 4.57
N VAL A 222 6.78 31.36 5.76
CA VAL A 222 6.90 30.71 7.06
C VAL A 222 5.73 31.15 7.93
N LEU A 223 5.00 30.20 8.50
CA LEU A 223 3.91 30.47 9.44
C LEU A 223 4.39 30.26 10.87
N VAL A 224 4.23 31.29 11.70
CA VAL A 224 4.57 31.24 13.13
C VAL A 224 3.32 31.47 13.96
N LYS A 225 3.09 30.59 14.93
CA LYS A 225 2.01 30.73 15.91
C LYS A 225 2.53 31.45 17.15
N PHE A 226 1.99 32.63 17.45
CA PHE A 226 2.20 33.37 18.69
C PHE A 226 0.91 33.33 19.50
N ALA A 227 0.93 32.67 20.66
CA ALA A 227 -0.27 32.40 21.45
C ALA A 227 -1.42 31.81 20.59
N ASP A 228 -2.47 32.58 20.29
CA ASP A 228 -3.62 32.16 19.46
C ASP A 228 -3.63 32.75 18.04
N LEU A 229 -2.60 33.50 17.66
CA LEU A 229 -2.48 34.15 16.35
C LEU A 229 -1.44 33.44 15.48
N VAL A 230 -1.77 33.22 14.22
CA VAL A 230 -0.83 32.72 13.21
C VAL A 230 -0.43 33.88 12.31
N ILE A 231 0.87 34.18 12.28
CA ILE A 231 1.43 35.26 11.49
C ILE A 231 2.26 34.68 10.35
N PRO A 232 1.99 35.08 9.10
CA PRO A 232 2.80 34.71 7.95
C PRO A 232 4.02 35.64 7.80
N TYR A 233 5.16 35.05 7.46
CA TYR A 233 6.40 35.74 7.17
C TYR A 233 6.95 35.32 5.81
N LYS A 234 7.65 36.22 5.13
CA LYS A 234 8.34 35.89 3.89
C LYS A 234 9.63 35.13 4.18
N LEU A 235 9.83 33.99 3.53
CA LEU A 235 10.97 33.10 3.76
C LEU A 235 12.33 33.80 3.54
N SER A 236 12.41 34.75 2.61
CA SER A 236 13.63 35.48 2.28
C SER A 236 14.09 36.48 3.35
N SER A 237 13.17 36.97 4.19
CA SER A 237 13.42 38.00 5.21
C SER A 237 12.99 37.55 6.60
N PHE A 238 12.77 36.25 6.79
CA PHE A 238 12.22 35.69 8.03
C PHE A 238 13.06 36.09 9.25
N TRP A 239 14.38 35.95 9.15
CA TRP A 239 15.31 36.24 10.23
C TRP A 239 15.56 37.73 10.48
N ASP A 240 15.04 38.61 9.61
CA ASP A 240 15.10 40.06 9.84
C ASP A 240 14.05 40.50 10.88
N GLU A 241 13.01 39.68 11.09
CA GLU A 241 11.85 40.01 11.93
C GLU A 241 11.73 39.14 13.19
N VAL A 242 12.41 37.99 13.22
CA VAL A 242 12.39 37.05 14.35
C VAL A 242 13.78 36.49 14.65
N GLU A 243 14.04 36.19 15.91
CA GLU A 243 15.24 35.50 16.38
C GLU A 243 14.89 34.13 16.96
N LEU A 244 15.87 33.22 17.04
CA LEU A 244 15.68 31.94 17.72
C LEU A 244 15.54 32.15 19.23
N ALA A 245 14.53 31.52 19.83
CA ALA A 245 14.45 31.39 21.29
C ALA A 245 15.41 30.25 21.71
N PHE A 246 16.43 30.57 22.50
CA PHE A 246 17.38 29.62 23.07
C PHE A 246 16.96 29.12 24.46
#